data_AF-A0A2K3LZ21-F1
#
_entry.id   AF-A0A2K3LZ21-F1
#
_cell.length_a   1.000
_cell.length_b   1.000
_cell.length_c   1.000
_cell.angle_alpha   90.00
_cell.angle_beta   90.00
_cell.angle_gamma   90.00
#
_symmetry.space_group_name_H-M   'P 1'
#
loop_
_entity.id
_entity.type
_entity.pdbx_description
1 polymer ?
#
loop_
_entity_poly.entity_id
_entity_poly.type
_entity_poly.pdbx_seq_one_letter_code
_entity_poly.pdbx_strand_id
1 'polypeptide(L)'
;HGAVSVRPYRYPHHQKEEIERQVKELLEAVVIRQSMSAFSSLVILVRKKDKSWRMCVDYRALNKATIPDKYPIPIIDELLDELFGAAIFSKIDLKSGYHQIRVHDDDIHKTAFRTYNGHYEFLVMPFGLMNAPATFQSTMNDLFRPYLRKFVLVFFDDILVYSKNMSEHYYHLEQVLKVLVDNCFIANQKKCKFGCEHVDYLGHIISGEGVAVDPEKVKCVTEWPIPKNVKGVRGFLGLTGYYRKFIKDYGKIAKPLTELTKKDNFIWGPEANDAFEKLKKIMTTSPVLLLPNFAIPFEVECDAAGRGIGAVLMQNKQPIAYFSKALSPSNLAKSVYEKELMALVLSIQHWRPYLLGKSFVVYTDHKSLKHFLQQKISSPDQQCWLSKLLGYQFEVHYKPGPENKAADALSRCHGELSVMVQSPDWLGVQKSIQKKTPDADLDMNILMSSPKWLEGQELLKEISQDVLIQKMISDLTAKPDCRPGFTVQQGNLFYHGRLVIPANSPAIPTLLAEFHSTPMGGHFGFLRTYRRLASNLYWIGMQKRVRDFVRACDICQRQKYANTSPGGLLQPLPIPNAIWEDLSMDLITGLPKSMGYEAVLVVVDRLSKYSHFILL
;
A
#
# COMPACT_ATOMS: atom_id res chain seq x y z
N HIS A 1 -0.75 -28.65 10.62
CA HIS A 1 -0.29 -28.25 11.96
C HIS A 1 -0.99 -29.11 13.00
N GLY A 2 -0.34 -29.44 14.13
CA GLY A 2 -0.99 -30.15 15.24
C GLY A 2 -2.04 -29.29 15.95
N ALA A 3 -2.87 -29.92 16.80
CA ALA A 3 -3.92 -29.22 17.55
C ALA A 3 -3.32 -28.18 18.53
N VAL A 4 -3.95 -27.00 18.62
CA VAL A 4 -3.52 -25.93 19.51
C VAL A 4 -4.08 -26.18 20.91
N SER A 5 -3.21 -26.43 21.90
CA SER A 5 -3.61 -26.61 23.30
C SER A 5 -2.76 -25.74 24.22
N VAL A 6 -3.40 -24.80 24.91
CA VAL A 6 -2.72 -23.82 25.78
C VAL A 6 -3.00 -24.12 27.25
N ARG A 7 -1.99 -23.97 28.12
CA ARG A 7 -2.14 -24.19 29.58
C ARG A 7 -3.10 -23.16 30.21
N PRO A 8 -4.02 -23.59 31.09
CA PRO A 8 -5.05 -22.72 31.65
C PRO A 8 -4.51 -21.63 32.59
N TYR A 9 -5.18 -20.48 32.60
CA TYR A 9 -4.94 -19.43 33.60
C TYR A 9 -5.56 -19.81 34.96
N ARG A 10 -4.96 -19.33 36.05
CA ARG A 10 -5.62 -19.33 37.36
C ARG A 10 -6.50 -18.09 37.50
N TYR A 11 -7.80 -18.29 37.67
CA TYR A 11 -8.77 -17.21 37.84
C TYR A 11 -9.00 -16.90 39.34
N PRO A 12 -9.07 -15.61 39.73
CA PRO A 12 -9.64 -15.20 41.01
C PRO A 12 -11.07 -15.73 41.19
N HIS A 13 -11.48 -16.03 42.43
CA HIS A 13 -12.77 -16.67 42.72
C HIS A 13 -13.97 -15.92 42.11
N HIS A 14 -14.04 -14.59 42.26
CA HIS A 14 -15.14 -13.78 41.73
C HIS A 14 -15.23 -13.80 40.18
N GLN A 15 -14.14 -14.10 39.48
CA GLN A 15 -14.14 -14.22 38.02
C GLN A 15 -14.68 -15.58 37.55
N LYS A 16 -14.57 -16.60 38.42
CA LYS A 16 -15.04 -17.94 38.12
C LYS A 16 -16.56 -17.98 37.98
N GLU A 17 -17.27 -17.45 38.98
CA GLU A 17 -18.74 -17.35 38.97
C GLU A 17 -19.26 -16.62 37.72
N GLU A 18 -18.59 -15.53 37.32
CA GLU A 18 -18.97 -14.77 36.14
C GLU A 18 -18.74 -15.54 34.82
N ILE A 19 -17.66 -16.32 34.73
CA ILE A 19 -17.44 -17.21 33.58
C ILE A 19 -18.54 -18.26 33.50
N GLU A 20 -18.94 -18.87 34.62
CA GLU A 20 -20.02 -19.87 34.63
C GLU A 20 -21.35 -19.28 34.20
N ARG A 21 -21.68 -18.08 34.69
CA ARG A 21 -22.89 -17.36 34.32
C ARG A 21 -22.94 -17.14 32.81
N GLN A 22 -21.86 -16.61 32.21
CA GLN A 22 -21.81 -16.36 30.76
C GLN A 22 -21.80 -17.64 29.93
N VAL A 23 -21.11 -18.70 30.38
CA VAL A 23 -21.12 -20.01 29.69
C VAL A 23 -22.51 -20.62 29.71
N LYS A 24 -23.22 -20.55 30.84
CA LYS A 24 -24.60 -21.03 30.95
C LYS A 24 -25.52 -20.29 29.98
N GLU A 25 -25.43 -18.96 29.92
CA GLU A 25 -26.20 -18.14 28.95
C GLU A 25 -25.91 -18.53 27.50
N LEU A 26 -24.65 -18.81 27.16
CA LEU A 26 -24.27 -19.22 25.81
C LEU A 26 -24.73 -20.64 25.46
N LEU A 27 -24.78 -21.55 26.43
CA LEU A 27 -25.33 -22.90 26.27
C LEU A 27 -26.86 -22.85 26.07
N GLU A 28 -27.56 -22.07 26.89
CA GLU A 28 -29.01 -21.87 26.77
C GLU A 28 -29.40 -21.22 25.44
N ALA A 29 -28.57 -20.29 24.94
CA ALA A 29 -28.74 -19.67 23.63
C ALA A 29 -28.28 -20.56 22.45
N VAL A 30 -27.78 -21.77 22.71
CA VAL A 30 -27.26 -22.72 21.70
C VAL A 30 -26.14 -22.09 20.83
N VAL A 31 -25.39 -21.15 21.39
CA VAL A 31 -24.24 -20.50 20.75
C VAL A 31 -23.00 -21.41 20.85
N ILE A 32 -22.91 -22.15 21.94
CA ILE A 32 -21.84 -23.11 22.24
C ILE A 32 -22.40 -24.48 22.62
N ARG A 33 -21.57 -25.51 22.55
CA ARG A 33 -21.86 -26.85 23.09
C ARG A 33 -20.65 -27.43 23.82
N GLN A 34 -20.85 -28.50 24.58
CA GLN A 34 -19.73 -29.25 25.18
C GLN A 34 -18.83 -29.85 24.11
N SER A 35 -17.51 -29.81 24.33
CA SER A 35 -16.50 -30.25 23.37
C SER A 35 -15.57 -31.31 23.96
N MET A 36 -15.21 -32.29 23.14
CA MET A 36 -14.11 -33.24 23.38
C MET A 36 -12.93 -33.00 22.42
N SER A 37 -12.86 -31.80 21.82
CA SER A 37 -11.83 -31.45 20.84
C SER A 37 -10.41 -31.53 21.41
N ALA A 38 -9.45 -31.83 20.55
CA ALA A 38 -8.02 -31.72 20.87
C ALA A 38 -7.54 -30.25 20.93
N PHE A 39 -8.32 -29.31 20.38
CA PHE A 39 -8.03 -27.88 20.47
C PHE A 39 -8.50 -27.32 21.82
N SER A 40 -7.78 -26.35 22.37
CA SER A 40 -8.11 -25.72 23.63
C SER A 40 -7.52 -24.31 23.69
N SER A 41 -8.37 -23.32 23.45
CA SER A 41 -8.10 -21.89 23.66
C SER A 41 -8.51 -21.45 25.07
N LEU A 42 -7.98 -20.32 25.55
CA LEU A 42 -8.21 -19.86 26.93
C LEU A 42 -9.27 -18.77 27.00
N VAL A 43 -9.97 -18.68 28.13
CA VAL A 43 -10.90 -17.58 28.42
C VAL A 43 -10.20 -16.46 29.17
N ILE A 44 -10.51 -15.21 28.80
CA ILE A 44 -10.07 -14.00 29.48
C ILE A 44 -11.30 -13.12 29.73
N LEU A 45 -11.45 -12.60 30.95
CA LEU A 45 -12.46 -11.60 31.24
C LEU A 45 -11.92 -10.19 31.05
N VAL A 46 -12.65 -9.37 30.29
CA VAL A 46 -12.35 -7.96 30.07
C VAL A 46 -13.47 -7.12 30.65
N ARG A 47 -13.13 -6.07 31.39
CA ARG A 47 -14.12 -5.17 31.99
C ARG A 47 -14.62 -4.17 30.95
N LYS A 48 -15.93 -4.08 30.75
CA LYS A 48 -16.57 -3.08 29.90
C LYS A 48 -16.65 -1.71 30.60
N LYS A 49 -16.97 -0.66 29.83
CA LYS A 49 -17.19 0.71 30.34
C LYS A 49 -18.32 0.77 31.38
N ASP A 50 -19.35 -0.05 31.22
CA ASP A 50 -20.47 -0.21 32.15
C ASP A 50 -20.13 -1.03 33.41
N LYS A 51 -18.84 -1.33 33.63
CA LYS A 51 -18.29 -2.19 34.70
C LYS A 51 -18.68 -3.67 34.63
N SER A 52 -19.50 -4.10 33.67
CA SER A 52 -19.82 -5.51 33.42
C SER A 52 -18.62 -6.25 32.84
N TRP A 53 -18.63 -7.58 32.94
CA TRP A 53 -17.58 -8.43 32.36
C TRP A 53 -17.95 -8.87 30.94
N ARG A 54 -16.94 -8.99 30.08
CA ARG A 54 -17.03 -9.63 28.77
C ARG A 54 -16.10 -10.83 28.75
N MET A 55 -16.65 -12.01 28.50
CA MET A 55 -15.87 -13.19 28.21
C MET A 55 -15.28 -13.10 26.80
N CYS A 56 -13.96 -13.20 26.69
CA CYS A 56 -13.23 -13.25 25.43
C CYS A 56 -12.42 -14.55 25.37
N VAL A 57 -12.38 -15.20 24.21
CA VAL A 57 -11.51 -16.36 23.99
C VAL A 57 -10.21 -15.90 23.33
N ASP A 58 -9.08 -16.31 23.88
CA ASP A 58 -7.75 -16.00 23.38
C ASP A 58 -7.36 -16.94 22.24
N TYR A 59 -7.75 -16.57 21.03
CA TYR A 59 -7.42 -17.30 19.81
C TYR A 59 -6.05 -16.95 19.22
N ARG A 60 -5.15 -16.23 19.92
CA ARG A 60 -3.85 -15.82 19.33
C ARG A 60 -3.04 -16.99 18.77
N ALA A 61 -3.01 -18.12 19.48
CA ALA A 61 -2.29 -19.31 19.05
C ALA A 61 -2.98 -19.98 17.84
N LEU A 62 -4.32 -20.02 17.84
CA LEU A 62 -5.11 -20.53 16.71
C LEU A 62 -4.91 -19.65 15.47
N ASN A 63 -5.04 -18.34 15.62
CA ASN A 63 -4.86 -17.35 14.56
C ASN A 63 -3.49 -17.44 13.88
N LYS A 64 -2.42 -17.80 14.62
CA LYS A 64 -1.09 -18.02 14.05
C LYS A 64 -1.01 -19.26 13.17
N ALA A 65 -1.84 -20.26 13.42
CA ALA A 65 -1.91 -21.50 12.63
C ALA A 65 -2.93 -21.41 11.48
N THR A 66 -3.86 -20.46 11.56
CA THR A 66 -4.86 -20.21 10.51
C THR A 66 -4.25 -19.44 9.34
N ILE A 67 -4.68 -19.77 8.13
CA ILE A 67 -4.26 -19.06 6.91
C ILE A 67 -5.04 -17.74 6.83
N PRO A 68 -4.38 -16.56 6.71
CA PRO A 68 -5.07 -15.29 6.59
C PRO A 68 -5.89 -15.19 5.31
N ASP A 69 -7.18 -14.87 5.47
CA ASP A 69 -8.03 -14.48 4.35
C ASP A 69 -7.68 -13.06 3.89
N LYS A 70 -7.59 -12.86 2.58
CA LYS A 70 -7.23 -11.59 1.94
C LYS A 70 -8.43 -10.95 1.25
N TYR A 71 -9.62 -11.10 1.84
CA TYR A 71 -10.81 -10.42 1.36
C TYR A 71 -10.60 -8.89 1.36
N PRO A 72 -10.97 -8.18 0.27
CA PRO A 72 -10.79 -6.73 0.18
C PRO A 72 -11.75 -6.01 1.12
N ILE A 73 -11.21 -5.39 2.17
CA ILE A 73 -11.97 -4.54 3.09
C ILE A 73 -11.99 -3.12 2.50
N PRO A 74 -13.18 -2.49 2.37
CA PRO A 74 -13.28 -1.16 1.77
C PRO A 74 -12.55 -0.10 2.60
N ILE A 75 -12.00 0.90 1.92
CA ILE A 75 -11.36 2.04 2.57
C ILE A 75 -12.45 3.00 3.05
N ILE A 76 -12.35 3.45 4.31
CA ILE A 76 -13.38 4.30 4.94
C ILE A 76 -13.62 5.58 4.13
N ASP A 77 -12.55 6.22 3.65
CA ASP A 77 -12.67 7.43 2.83
C ASP A 77 -13.46 7.19 1.54
N GLU A 78 -13.26 6.05 0.86
CA GLU A 78 -14.02 5.70 -0.34
C GLU A 78 -15.50 5.47 -0.03
N LEU A 79 -15.83 4.88 1.12
CA LEU A 79 -17.21 4.73 1.56
C LEU A 79 -17.87 6.09 1.81
N LEU A 80 -17.16 7.01 2.46
CA LEU A 80 -17.69 8.34 2.74
C LEU A 80 -17.93 9.15 1.47
N ASP A 81 -17.07 9.01 0.45
CA ASP A 81 -17.21 9.73 -0.82
C ASP A 81 -18.50 9.37 -1.60
N GLU A 82 -19.07 8.19 -1.38
CA GLU A 82 -20.32 7.72 -2.01
C GLU A 82 -21.58 8.39 -1.45
N LEU A 83 -21.47 9.16 -0.38
CA LEU A 83 -22.61 9.76 0.32
C LEU A 83 -23.06 11.10 -0.29
N PHE A 84 -22.38 11.55 -1.35
CA PHE A 84 -22.72 12.81 -2.00
C PHE A 84 -24.20 12.86 -2.43
N GLY A 85 -24.88 13.91 -1.99
CA GLY A 85 -26.30 14.16 -2.31
C GLY A 85 -27.29 13.49 -1.36
N ALA A 86 -26.84 12.73 -0.35
CA ALA A 86 -27.70 12.21 0.71
C ALA A 86 -27.98 13.27 1.78
N ALA A 87 -29.20 13.26 2.33
CA ALA A 87 -29.61 14.16 3.41
C ALA A 87 -30.20 13.42 4.62
N ILE A 88 -30.74 12.21 4.40
CA ILE A 88 -31.36 11.39 5.45
C ILE A 88 -30.60 10.07 5.58
N PHE A 89 -30.32 9.69 6.83
CA PHE A 89 -29.49 8.55 7.16
C PHE A 89 -30.14 7.67 8.23
N SER A 90 -29.94 6.36 8.10
CA SER A 90 -30.25 5.36 9.13
C SER A 90 -29.03 4.48 9.36
N LYS A 91 -28.71 4.21 10.61
CA LYS A 91 -27.65 3.29 11.02
C LYS A 91 -28.26 2.08 11.71
N ILE A 92 -27.94 0.89 11.23
CA ILE A 92 -28.39 -0.38 11.77
C ILE A 92 -27.18 -1.09 12.36
N ASP A 93 -27.22 -1.36 13.67
CA ASP A 93 -26.21 -2.13 14.42
C ASP A 93 -26.74 -3.55 14.61
N LEU A 94 -25.99 -4.55 14.16
CA LEU A 94 -26.38 -5.95 14.29
C LEU A 94 -26.13 -6.48 15.71
N LYS A 95 -27.08 -7.25 16.24
CA LYS A 95 -26.99 -7.83 17.59
C LYS A 95 -25.93 -8.92 17.64
N SER A 96 -24.76 -8.63 18.23
CA SER A 96 -23.64 -9.57 18.31
C SER A 96 -23.29 -10.12 16.91
N GLY A 97 -23.06 -9.23 15.93
CA GLY A 97 -22.98 -9.54 14.50
C GLY A 97 -22.32 -10.89 14.19
N TYR A 98 -21.07 -11.09 14.62
CA TYR A 98 -20.34 -12.34 14.37
C TYR A 98 -21.08 -13.62 14.82
N HIS A 99 -21.81 -13.61 15.94
CA HIS A 99 -22.55 -14.78 16.42
C HIS A 99 -23.76 -15.15 15.55
N GLN A 100 -24.11 -14.33 14.55
CA GLN A 100 -25.21 -14.64 13.63
C GLN A 100 -24.77 -15.51 12.46
N ILE A 101 -23.45 -15.64 12.24
CA ILE A 101 -22.89 -16.47 11.16
C ILE A 101 -22.44 -17.80 11.76
N ARG A 102 -22.87 -18.93 11.17
CA ARG A 102 -22.47 -20.27 11.61
C ARG A 102 -21.01 -20.57 11.24
N VAL A 103 -20.31 -21.28 12.12
CA VAL A 103 -19.01 -21.88 11.77
C VAL A 103 -19.28 -23.12 10.92
N HIS A 104 -18.44 -23.35 9.91
CA HIS A 104 -18.52 -24.57 9.10
C HIS A 104 -18.34 -25.80 9.99
N ASP A 105 -19.12 -26.86 9.78
CA ASP A 105 -19.19 -28.00 10.71
C ASP A 105 -17.81 -28.66 10.94
N ASP A 106 -16.99 -28.76 9.88
CA ASP A 106 -15.62 -29.29 9.96
C ASP A 106 -14.66 -28.44 10.80
N ASP A 107 -14.97 -27.16 11.02
CA ASP A 107 -14.10 -26.21 11.72
C ASP A 107 -14.55 -25.89 13.15
N ILE A 108 -15.77 -26.32 13.55
CA ILE A 108 -16.34 -26.08 14.88
C ILE A 108 -15.35 -26.48 15.98
N HIS A 109 -14.77 -27.68 15.88
CA HIS A 109 -13.86 -28.23 16.88
C HIS A 109 -12.60 -27.37 17.10
N LYS A 110 -12.19 -26.54 16.13
CA LYS A 110 -11.03 -25.64 16.24
C LYS A 110 -11.32 -24.45 17.14
N THR A 111 -12.58 -24.08 17.30
CA THR A 111 -13.03 -22.98 18.18
C THR A 111 -13.12 -23.38 19.64
N ALA A 112 -12.72 -24.62 19.97
CA ALA A 112 -12.82 -25.13 21.33
C ALA A 112 -12.01 -24.29 22.33
N PHE A 113 -12.65 -23.99 23.46
CA PHE A 113 -12.11 -23.22 24.56
C PHE A 113 -12.38 -23.91 25.89
N ARG A 114 -11.45 -23.71 26.82
CA ARG A 114 -11.48 -24.35 28.13
C ARG A 114 -11.71 -23.32 29.23
N THR A 115 -12.61 -23.67 30.13
CA THR A 115 -12.81 -22.98 31.41
C THR A 115 -12.31 -23.87 32.55
N TYR A 116 -12.46 -23.41 33.79
CA TYR A 116 -12.11 -24.23 34.94
C TYR A 116 -13.09 -25.38 35.19
N ASN A 117 -14.33 -25.28 34.68
CA ASN A 117 -15.40 -26.24 34.93
C ASN A 117 -15.79 -27.07 33.70
N GLY A 118 -15.19 -26.84 32.53
CA GLY A 118 -15.55 -27.58 31.34
C GLY A 118 -14.76 -27.21 30.09
N HIS A 119 -15.14 -27.87 29.01
CA HIS A 119 -14.59 -27.67 27.68
C HIS A 119 -15.73 -27.51 26.68
N TYR A 120 -15.68 -26.45 25.88
CA TYR A 120 -16.80 -26.02 25.06
C TYR A 120 -16.30 -25.56 23.68
N GLU A 121 -17.16 -25.57 22.68
CA GLU A 121 -16.86 -25.10 21.32
C GLU A 121 -18.02 -24.26 20.78
N PHE A 122 -17.71 -23.33 19.88
CA PHE A 122 -18.69 -22.42 19.29
C PHE A 122 -19.30 -22.99 18.02
N LEU A 123 -20.63 -22.92 17.91
CA LEU A 123 -21.39 -23.29 16.71
C LEU A 123 -21.53 -22.13 15.73
N VAL A 124 -21.37 -20.91 16.24
CA VAL A 124 -21.42 -19.65 15.50
C VAL A 124 -20.11 -18.90 15.65
N MET A 125 -19.78 -18.02 14.71
CA MET A 125 -18.47 -17.41 14.61
C MET A 125 -18.16 -16.55 15.85
N PRO A 126 -17.19 -16.96 16.70
CA PRO A 126 -16.85 -16.21 17.88
C PRO A 126 -15.96 -15.00 17.55
N PHE A 127 -16.01 -14.00 18.42
CA PHE A 127 -15.06 -12.89 18.38
C PHE A 127 -13.62 -13.38 18.59
N GLY A 128 -12.67 -12.71 17.92
CA GLY A 128 -11.23 -12.94 18.12
C GLY A 128 -10.59 -13.88 17.10
N LEU A 129 -11.36 -14.54 16.23
CA LEU A 129 -10.82 -15.27 15.09
C LEU A 129 -10.27 -14.31 14.03
N MET A 130 -9.13 -14.65 13.44
CA MET A 130 -8.42 -13.79 12.48
C MET A 130 -9.27 -13.45 11.24
N ASN A 131 -9.95 -14.44 10.66
CA ASN A 131 -10.69 -14.26 9.42
C ASN A 131 -12.15 -13.85 9.64
N ALA A 132 -12.62 -13.75 10.90
CA ALA A 132 -14.00 -13.39 11.18
C ALA A 132 -14.44 -12.06 10.55
N PRO A 133 -13.65 -10.97 10.60
CA PRO A 133 -14.01 -9.72 9.93
C PRO A 133 -14.13 -9.86 8.41
N ALA A 134 -13.25 -10.64 7.78
CA ALA A 134 -13.27 -10.89 6.33
C ALA A 134 -14.53 -11.66 5.92
N THR A 135 -14.84 -12.76 6.62
CA THR A 135 -16.05 -13.56 6.39
C THR A 135 -17.32 -12.73 6.61
N PHE A 136 -17.36 -11.90 7.66
CA PHE A 136 -18.50 -11.03 7.93
C PHE A 136 -18.71 -10.01 6.81
N GLN A 137 -17.64 -9.32 6.41
CA GLN A 137 -17.70 -8.34 5.32
C GLN A 137 -18.10 -9.00 3.99
N SER A 138 -17.58 -10.19 3.66
CA SER A 138 -17.99 -10.92 2.46
C SER A 138 -19.47 -11.26 2.48
N THR A 139 -19.96 -11.80 3.59
CA THR A 139 -21.37 -12.18 3.75
C THR A 139 -22.27 -10.97 3.59
N MET A 140 -21.96 -9.87 4.27
CA MET A 140 -22.73 -8.63 4.14
C MET A 140 -22.67 -8.05 2.72
N ASN A 141 -21.52 -8.12 2.07
CA ASN A 141 -21.39 -7.65 0.69
C ASN A 141 -22.24 -8.49 -0.28
N ASP A 142 -22.32 -9.80 -0.07
CA ASP A 142 -23.12 -10.69 -0.91
C ASP A 142 -24.62 -10.47 -0.70
N LEU A 143 -25.06 -10.28 0.55
CA LEU A 143 -26.47 -9.99 0.89
C LEU A 143 -26.94 -8.66 0.29
N PHE A 144 -26.14 -7.60 0.46
CA PHE A 144 -26.51 -6.26 0.02
C PHE A 144 -26.03 -5.91 -1.39
N ARG A 145 -25.40 -6.85 -2.12
CA ARG A 145 -24.82 -6.62 -3.45
C ARG A 145 -25.70 -5.80 -4.40
N PRO A 146 -27.03 -6.00 -4.48
CA PRO A 146 -27.90 -5.21 -5.35
C PRO A 146 -28.01 -3.72 -4.97
N TYR A 147 -27.76 -3.39 -3.69
CA TYR A 147 -28.02 -2.10 -3.04
C TYR A 147 -26.75 -1.37 -2.60
N LEU A 148 -25.60 -2.06 -2.54
CA LEU A 148 -24.30 -1.49 -2.19
C LEU A 148 -23.95 -0.30 -3.10
N ARG A 149 -23.43 0.78 -2.48
CA ARG A 149 -23.01 2.02 -3.16
C ARG A 149 -24.12 2.72 -3.96
N LYS A 150 -25.38 2.35 -3.74
CA LYS A 150 -26.55 3.06 -4.26
C LYS A 150 -27.26 3.81 -3.14
N PHE A 151 -27.62 3.08 -2.08
CA PHE A 151 -28.25 3.63 -0.88
C PHE A 151 -27.87 2.85 0.40
N VAL A 152 -26.98 1.86 0.29
CA VAL A 152 -26.46 1.07 1.42
C VAL A 152 -24.94 1.05 1.38
N LEU A 153 -24.31 1.34 2.52
CA LEU A 153 -22.89 1.06 2.79
C LEU A 153 -22.80 0.10 3.98
N VAL A 154 -21.87 -0.85 3.90
CA VAL A 154 -21.65 -1.81 4.98
C VAL A 154 -20.18 -1.89 5.33
N PHE A 155 -19.89 -1.81 6.62
CA PHE A 155 -18.55 -1.99 7.17
C PHE A 155 -18.63 -2.85 8.43
N PHE A 156 -18.26 -4.13 8.29
CA PHE A 156 -18.53 -5.16 9.29
C PHE A 156 -19.99 -5.11 9.78
N ASP A 157 -20.20 -4.99 11.09
CA ASP A 157 -21.51 -5.00 11.75
C ASP A 157 -22.31 -3.69 11.57
N ASP A 158 -21.70 -2.63 11.04
CA ASP A 158 -22.32 -1.31 10.85
C ASP A 158 -22.89 -1.16 9.43
N ILE A 159 -24.22 -1.16 9.33
CA ILE A 159 -24.95 -0.92 8.07
C ILE A 159 -25.47 0.52 8.07
N LEU A 160 -25.10 1.29 7.05
CA LEU A 160 -25.59 2.65 6.82
C LEU A 160 -26.52 2.66 5.61
N VAL A 161 -27.74 3.15 5.81
CA VAL A 161 -28.71 3.44 4.76
C VAL A 161 -28.75 4.95 4.58
N TYR A 162 -28.64 5.43 3.34
CA TYR A 162 -28.58 6.86 3.03
C TYR A 162 -29.49 7.20 1.84
N SER A 163 -30.12 8.37 1.86
CA SER A 163 -31.11 8.76 0.85
C SER A 163 -31.23 10.28 0.72
N LYS A 164 -31.77 10.76 -0.41
CA LYS A 164 -31.90 12.20 -0.69
C LYS A 164 -33.03 12.86 0.09
N ASN A 165 -34.12 12.13 0.30
CA ASN A 165 -35.33 12.61 0.97
C ASN A 165 -35.97 11.48 1.78
N MET A 166 -36.91 11.84 2.66
CA MET A 166 -37.54 10.90 3.58
C MET A 166 -38.40 9.84 2.86
N SER A 167 -39.07 10.20 1.76
CA SER A 167 -39.91 9.26 0.99
C SER A 167 -39.09 8.12 0.36
N GLU A 168 -37.98 8.45 -0.29
CA GLU A 168 -37.01 7.46 -0.78
C GLU A 168 -36.43 6.64 0.37
N HIS A 169 -36.18 7.29 1.51
CA HIS A 169 -35.58 6.64 2.68
C HIS A 169 -36.47 5.54 3.26
N TYR A 170 -37.79 5.75 3.32
CA TYR A 170 -38.73 4.72 3.75
C TYR A 170 -38.65 3.48 2.85
N TYR A 171 -38.63 3.68 1.53
CA TYR A 171 -38.52 2.57 0.57
C TYR A 171 -37.19 1.82 0.72
N HIS A 172 -36.08 2.55 0.80
CA HIS A 172 -34.75 1.95 0.99
C HIS A 172 -34.66 1.17 2.31
N LEU A 173 -35.20 1.71 3.40
CA LEU A 173 -35.19 1.06 4.69
C LEU A 173 -36.02 -0.22 4.68
N GLU A 174 -37.18 -0.21 4.02
CA GLU A 174 -38.01 -1.41 3.84
C GLU A 174 -37.23 -2.51 3.10
N GLN A 175 -36.54 -2.18 2.00
CA GLN A 175 -35.73 -3.16 1.26
C GLN A 175 -34.60 -3.74 2.12
N VAL A 176 -33.90 -2.89 2.89
CA VAL A 176 -32.79 -3.32 3.76
C VAL A 176 -33.28 -4.22 4.89
N LEU A 177 -34.36 -3.83 5.56
CA LEU A 177 -34.94 -4.63 6.65
C LEU A 177 -35.48 -5.96 6.12
N LYS A 178 -36.08 -5.97 4.93
CA LYS A 178 -36.53 -7.20 4.27
C LYS A 178 -35.37 -8.16 4.00
N VAL A 179 -34.25 -7.68 3.46
CA VAL A 179 -33.04 -8.51 3.26
C VAL A 179 -32.55 -9.11 4.58
N LEU A 180 -32.54 -8.33 5.66
CA LEU A 180 -32.13 -8.83 6.98
C LEU A 180 -33.09 -9.92 7.49
N VAL A 181 -34.40 -9.72 7.35
CA VAL A 181 -35.42 -10.70 7.76
C VAL A 181 -35.32 -11.99 6.94
N ASP A 182 -35.23 -11.88 5.61
CA ASP A 182 -35.15 -13.01 4.69
C ASP A 182 -33.91 -13.88 4.95
N ASN A 183 -32.84 -13.29 5.49
CA ASN A 183 -31.58 -13.97 5.82
C ASN A 183 -31.38 -14.16 7.34
N CYS A 184 -32.44 -13.99 8.15
CA CYS A 184 -32.44 -14.21 9.59
C CYS A 184 -31.41 -13.39 10.40
N PHE A 185 -31.02 -12.22 9.91
CA PHE A 185 -30.17 -11.29 10.66
C PHE A 185 -30.99 -10.43 11.62
N ILE A 186 -30.46 -10.24 12.84
CA ILE A 186 -31.12 -9.55 13.93
C ILE A 186 -30.39 -8.25 14.25
N ALA A 187 -31.10 -7.13 14.19
CA ALA A 187 -30.59 -5.83 14.59
C ALA A 187 -30.80 -5.54 16.10
N ASN A 188 -29.94 -4.71 16.68
CA ASN A 188 -30.08 -4.22 18.04
C ASN A 188 -30.81 -2.87 18.05
N GLN A 189 -32.13 -2.91 18.27
CA GLN A 189 -33.00 -1.72 18.23
C GLN A 189 -32.47 -0.55 19.08
N LYS A 190 -31.90 -0.80 20.26
CA LYS A 190 -31.40 0.26 21.15
C LYS A 190 -30.22 1.05 20.60
N LYS A 191 -29.47 0.44 19.67
CA LYS A 191 -28.29 1.04 19.05
C LYS A 191 -28.54 1.52 17.63
N CYS A 192 -29.64 1.11 17.02
CA CYS A 192 -30.03 1.57 15.70
C CYS A 192 -30.53 3.03 15.77
N LYS A 193 -30.28 3.78 14.71
CA LYS A 193 -30.78 5.14 14.51
C LYS A 193 -31.49 5.19 13.16
N PHE A 194 -32.69 5.77 13.11
CA PHE A 194 -33.50 5.78 11.89
C PHE A 194 -33.89 7.19 11.49
N GLY A 195 -33.80 7.50 10.19
CA GLY A 195 -34.33 8.73 9.58
C GLY A 195 -33.73 10.01 10.13
N CYS A 196 -32.44 10.02 10.47
CA CYS A 196 -31.76 11.18 11.05
C CYS A 196 -31.12 12.04 9.94
N GLU A 197 -31.11 13.37 10.13
CA GLU A 197 -30.39 14.30 9.25
C GLU A 197 -28.87 14.22 9.42
N HIS A 198 -28.43 13.79 10.60
CA HIS A 198 -27.04 13.54 10.91
C HIS A 198 -26.88 12.23 11.69
N VAL A 199 -25.79 11.50 11.43
CA VAL A 199 -25.52 10.20 12.08
C VAL A 199 -24.04 9.97 12.33
N ASP A 200 -23.70 9.28 13.41
CA ASP A 200 -22.34 8.80 13.67
C ASP A 200 -22.05 7.53 12.88
N TYR A 201 -21.03 7.54 12.03
CA TYR A 201 -20.64 6.37 11.25
C TYR A 201 -19.12 6.35 11.05
N LEU A 202 -18.50 5.21 11.33
CA LEU A 202 -17.04 5.00 11.20
C LEU A 202 -16.19 6.08 11.87
N GLY A 203 -16.64 6.61 13.01
CA GLY A 203 -15.93 7.66 13.76
C GLY A 203 -16.06 9.06 13.15
N HIS A 204 -17.03 9.29 12.27
CA HIS A 204 -17.36 10.60 11.73
C HIS A 204 -18.83 10.94 12.00
N ILE A 205 -19.16 12.23 12.03
CA ILE A 205 -20.54 12.68 11.92
C ILE A 205 -20.80 13.00 10.46
N ILE A 206 -21.82 12.37 9.91
CA ILE A 206 -22.24 12.52 8.52
C ILE A 206 -23.52 13.33 8.52
N SER A 207 -23.61 14.34 7.65
CA SER A 207 -24.81 15.13 7.40
C SER A 207 -24.94 15.45 5.91
N GLY A 208 -26.07 16.05 5.50
CA GLY A 208 -26.23 16.54 4.13
C GLY A 208 -25.27 17.68 3.74
N GLU A 209 -24.67 18.36 4.72
CA GLU A 209 -23.67 19.41 4.49
C GLU A 209 -22.27 18.82 4.25
N GLY A 210 -21.98 17.64 4.82
CA GLY A 210 -20.68 17.01 4.68
C GLY A 210 -20.33 16.03 5.79
N VAL A 211 -19.02 15.84 5.98
CA VAL A 211 -18.46 14.97 6.99
C VAL A 211 -17.73 15.81 8.04
N ALA A 212 -17.94 15.52 9.32
CA ALA A 212 -17.28 16.17 10.44
C ALA A 212 -16.61 15.16 11.39
N VAL A 213 -15.74 15.68 12.26
CA VAL A 213 -15.09 14.89 13.31
C VAL A 213 -16.12 14.54 14.40
N ASP A 214 -16.09 13.30 14.89
CA ASP A 214 -16.95 12.86 16.00
C ASP A 214 -16.66 13.63 17.30
N PRO A 215 -17.65 14.35 17.88
CA PRO A 215 -17.51 15.09 19.14
C PRO A 215 -17.01 14.24 20.31
N GLU A 216 -17.35 12.95 20.38
CA GLU A 216 -16.82 12.06 21.42
C GLU A 216 -15.31 11.88 21.29
N LYS A 217 -14.81 11.83 20.04
CA LYS A 217 -13.38 11.71 19.76
C LYS A 217 -12.65 13.02 19.99
N VAL A 218 -13.29 14.15 19.66
CA VAL A 218 -12.79 15.48 20.03
C VAL A 218 -12.62 15.58 21.54
N LYS A 219 -13.64 15.19 22.33
CA LYS A 219 -13.56 15.16 23.79
C LYS A 219 -12.42 14.30 24.29
N CYS A 220 -12.26 13.09 23.73
CA CYS A 220 -11.13 12.20 24.07
C CYS A 220 -9.76 12.85 23.80
N VAL A 221 -9.63 13.62 22.71
CA VAL A 221 -8.39 14.35 22.38
C VAL A 221 -8.18 15.52 23.35
N THR A 222 -9.22 16.28 23.68
CA THR A 222 -9.14 17.43 24.60
C THR A 222 -8.77 17.00 26.03
N GLU A 223 -9.32 15.88 26.50
CA GLU A 223 -9.05 15.31 27.82
C GLU A 223 -7.79 14.43 27.86
N TRP A 224 -7.10 14.26 26.72
CA TRP A 224 -5.94 13.38 26.64
C TRP A 224 -4.82 13.88 27.56
N PRO A 225 -4.28 13.03 28.47
CA PRO A 225 -3.20 13.43 29.37
C PRO A 225 -1.89 13.54 28.60
N ILE A 226 -0.98 14.40 29.09
CA ILE A 226 0.36 14.54 28.50
C ILE A 226 1.04 13.15 28.42
N PRO A 227 1.42 12.69 27.22
CA PRO A 227 2.06 11.39 27.05
C PRO A 227 3.37 11.28 27.84
N LYS A 228 3.47 10.24 28.67
CA LYS A 228 4.68 9.94 29.47
C LYS A 228 5.62 8.93 28.82
N ASN A 229 5.22 8.36 27.69
CA ASN A 229 6.01 7.36 26.97
C ASN A 229 5.66 7.36 25.47
N VAL A 230 6.51 6.69 24.68
CA VAL A 230 6.35 6.53 23.23
C VAL A 230 5.00 5.91 22.86
N LYS A 231 4.49 4.95 23.66
CA LYS A 231 3.19 4.32 23.41
C LYS A 231 2.03 5.33 23.52
N GLY A 232 2.10 6.24 24.49
CA GLY A 232 1.13 7.32 24.66
C GLY A 232 1.15 8.30 23.49
N VAL A 233 2.35 8.67 23.02
CA VAL A 233 2.49 9.55 21.84
C VAL A 233 1.96 8.88 20.58
N ARG A 234 2.30 7.60 20.35
CA ARG A 234 1.77 6.83 19.21
C ARG A 234 0.25 6.69 19.27
N GLY A 235 -0.34 6.52 20.46
CA GLY A 235 -1.79 6.49 20.63
C GLY A 235 -2.44 7.82 20.25
N PHE A 236 -1.89 8.94 20.73
CA PHE A 236 -2.37 10.29 20.41
C PHE A 236 -2.23 10.62 18.91
N LEU A 237 -1.07 10.32 18.32
CA LEU A 237 -0.83 10.50 16.88
C LEU A 237 -1.68 9.57 16.02
N GLY A 238 -1.99 8.37 16.50
CA GLY A 238 -2.90 7.46 15.81
C GLY A 238 -4.32 8.03 15.73
N LEU A 239 -4.83 8.56 16.84
CA LEU A 239 -6.17 9.16 16.90
C LEU A 239 -6.26 10.47 16.10
N THR A 240 -5.33 11.40 16.31
CA THR A 240 -5.32 12.67 15.56
C THR A 240 -4.98 12.46 14.09
N GLY A 241 -4.14 11.47 13.78
CA GLY A 241 -3.75 11.10 12.42
C GLY A 241 -4.88 10.46 11.62
N TYR A 242 -5.84 9.80 12.27
CA TYR A 242 -7.07 9.35 11.62
C TYR A 242 -7.87 10.52 11.03
N TYR A 243 -7.88 11.66 11.72
CA TYR A 243 -8.54 12.90 11.28
C TYR A 243 -7.63 13.86 10.51
N ARG A 244 -6.45 13.41 10.04
CA ARG A 244 -5.51 14.28 9.31
C ARG A 244 -6.13 14.99 8.12
N LYS A 245 -7.13 14.39 7.46
CA LYS A 245 -7.83 14.99 6.30
C LYS A 245 -8.64 16.24 6.65
N PHE A 246 -8.98 16.45 7.92
CA PHE A 246 -9.68 17.63 8.45
C PHE A 246 -8.71 18.71 8.93
N ILE A 247 -7.44 18.36 9.13
CA ILE A 247 -6.46 19.19 9.82
C ILE A 247 -5.50 19.79 8.81
N LYS A 248 -5.61 21.12 8.71
CA LYS A 248 -4.64 21.96 8.03
C LYS A 248 -3.23 21.77 8.63
N ASP A 249 -2.23 21.47 7.80
CA ASP A 249 -0.81 21.24 8.19
C ASP A 249 -0.53 20.14 9.21
N TYR A 250 -1.38 19.12 9.31
CA TYR A 250 -1.16 18.03 10.26
C TYR A 250 0.29 17.52 10.31
N GLY A 251 0.90 17.24 9.16
CA GLY A 251 2.27 16.72 9.06
C GLY A 251 3.35 17.68 9.59
N LYS A 252 3.13 19.00 9.54
CA LYS A 252 4.06 19.99 10.10
C LYS A 252 3.89 20.08 11.61
N ILE A 253 2.65 20.14 12.08
CA ILE A 253 2.32 20.28 13.51
C ILE A 253 2.70 19.00 14.26
N ALA A 254 2.43 17.83 13.69
CA ALA A 254 2.75 16.55 14.31
C ALA A 254 4.25 16.21 14.28
N LYS A 255 5.10 16.95 13.53
CA LYS A 255 6.51 16.62 13.35
C LYS A 255 7.28 16.48 14.68
N PRO A 256 7.23 17.43 15.63
CA PRO A 256 7.92 17.29 16.92
C PRO A 256 7.47 16.03 17.68
N LEU A 257 6.17 15.71 17.63
CA LEU A 257 5.62 14.50 18.25
C LEU A 257 6.06 13.21 17.55
N THR A 258 6.15 13.21 16.22
CA THR A 258 6.66 12.04 15.47
C THR A 258 8.13 11.77 15.75
N GLU A 259 8.95 12.81 15.96
CA GLU A 259 10.36 12.67 16.34
C GLU A 259 10.52 11.95 17.68
N LEU A 260 9.61 12.17 18.64
CA LEU A 260 9.58 11.44 19.92
C LEU A 260 9.31 9.94 19.78
N THR A 261 8.80 9.50 18.63
CA THR A 261 8.49 8.08 18.39
C THR A 261 9.66 7.28 17.81
N LYS A 262 10.74 7.97 17.43
CA LYS A 262 12.00 7.36 16.99
C LYS A 262 12.72 6.70 18.16
N LYS A 263 13.57 5.73 17.84
CA LYS A 263 14.30 4.91 18.81
C LYS A 263 15.13 5.82 19.75
N ASP A 264 14.99 5.60 21.05
CA ASP A 264 15.71 6.30 22.14
C ASP A 264 15.58 7.84 22.15
N ASN A 265 14.55 8.40 21.51
CA ASN A 265 14.40 9.85 21.32
C ASN A 265 13.27 10.49 22.16
N PHE A 266 12.77 9.80 23.19
CA PHE A 266 11.63 10.28 23.97
C PHE A 266 12.07 11.30 25.02
N ILE A 267 12.07 12.58 24.65
CA ILE A 267 12.30 13.72 25.55
C ILE A 267 11.17 14.73 25.34
N TRP A 268 10.28 14.88 26.32
CA TRP A 268 9.17 15.83 26.22
C TRP A 268 9.66 17.27 26.37
N GLY A 269 9.92 17.93 25.24
CA GLY A 269 10.36 19.33 25.17
C GLY A 269 9.23 20.34 24.98
N PRO A 270 9.53 21.65 25.00
CA PRO A 270 8.56 22.71 24.78
C PRO A 270 7.92 22.64 23.38
N GLU A 271 8.69 22.27 22.34
CA GLU A 271 8.17 22.09 20.98
C GLU A 271 7.13 20.97 20.88
N ALA A 272 7.33 19.87 21.62
CA ALA A 272 6.38 18.78 21.68
C ALA A 272 5.10 19.19 22.43
N ASN A 273 5.23 19.98 23.49
CA ASN A 273 4.10 20.50 24.23
C ASN A 273 3.26 21.48 23.40
N ASP A 274 3.90 22.40 22.67
CA ASP A 274 3.22 23.32 21.75
C ASP A 274 2.48 22.54 20.64
N ALA A 275 3.15 21.57 20.01
CA ALA A 275 2.52 20.71 19.00
C ALA A 275 1.31 19.94 19.56
N PHE A 276 1.41 19.42 20.80
CA PHE A 276 0.35 18.69 21.47
C PHE A 276 -0.88 19.58 21.73
N GLU A 277 -0.70 20.74 22.35
CA GLU A 277 -1.80 21.67 22.64
C GLU A 277 -2.40 22.28 21.36
N LYS A 278 -1.56 22.57 20.36
CA LYS A 278 -2.02 23.05 19.05
C LYS A 278 -2.91 22.03 18.36
N LEU A 279 -2.55 20.74 18.36
CA LEU A 279 -3.39 19.69 17.79
C LEU A 279 -4.72 19.56 18.56
N LYS A 280 -4.70 19.65 19.89
CA LYS A 280 -5.94 19.62 20.70
C LYS A 280 -6.88 20.75 20.32
N LYS A 281 -6.36 21.97 20.16
CA LYS A 281 -7.15 23.14 19.76
C LYS A 281 -7.69 23.03 18.33
N ILE A 282 -6.90 22.54 17.37
CA ILE A 282 -7.38 22.43 15.97
C ILE A 282 -8.46 21.35 15.84
N MET A 283 -8.36 20.26 16.62
CA MET A 283 -9.37 19.21 16.64
C MET A 283 -10.75 19.71 17.11
N THR A 284 -10.81 20.74 17.96
CA THR A 284 -12.10 21.33 18.39
C THR A 284 -12.68 22.32 17.38
N THR A 285 -11.85 22.90 16.52
CA THR A 285 -12.26 23.89 15.51
C THR A 285 -12.19 23.36 14.08
N SER A 286 -12.12 22.03 13.91
CA SER A 286 -11.98 21.40 12.59
C SER A 286 -13.23 21.65 11.73
N PRO A 287 -13.08 22.00 10.45
CA PRO A 287 -14.22 22.31 9.59
C PRO A 287 -15.00 21.05 9.21
N VAL A 288 -16.26 21.24 8.80
CA VAL A 288 -17.03 20.23 8.06
C VAL A 288 -16.44 20.15 6.65
N LEU A 289 -16.04 18.95 6.23
CA LEU A 289 -15.52 18.70 4.88
C LEU A 289 -16.68 18.40 3.94
N LEU A 290 -16.66 19.00 2.76
CA LEU A 290 -17.66 18.78 1.72
C LEU A 290 -17.52 17.36 1.15
N LEU A 291 -18.64 16.69 0.88
CA LEU A 291 -18.67 15.42 0.15
C LEU A 291 -18.33 15.65 -1.34
N PRO A 292 -17.46 14.85 -1.96
CA PRO A 292 -17.00 15.09 -3.32
C PRO A 292 -18.11 14.87 -4.35
N ASN A 293 -18.35 15.88 -5.20
CA ASN A 293 -19.20 15.73 -6.37
C ASN A 293 -18.35 15.39 -7.59
N PHE A 294 -18.31 14.12 -7.99
CA PHE A 294 -17.53 13.71 -9.16
C PHE A 294 -18.05 14.28 -10.50
N ALA A 295 -19.22 14.92 -10.56
CA ALA A 295 -19.68 15.59 -11.79
C ALA A 295 -19.00 16.96 -12.02
N ILE A 296 -18.39 17.56 -11.00
CA ILE A 296 -17.78 18.89 -11.05
C ILE A 296 -16.25 18.75 -11.06
N PRO A 297 -15.51 19.59 -11.82
CA PRO A 297 -14.05 19.64 -11.75
C PRO A 297 -13.54 19.89 -10.33
N PHE A 298 -12.38 19.31 -10.00
CA PHE A 298 -11.71 19.54 -8.72
C PHE A 298 -10.75 20.73 -8.81
N GLU A 299 -10.52 21.38 -7.67
CA GLU A 299 -9.52 22.42 -7.49
C GLU A 299 -8.49 21.96 -6.44
N VAL A 300 -7.20 22.08 -6.75
CA VAL A 300 -6.11 21.74 -5.84
C VAL A 300 -5.33 23.00 -5.54
N GLU A 301 -5.30 23.44 -4.28
CA GLU A 301 -4.46 24.57 -3.85
C GLU A 301 -3.25 24.00 -3.11
N CYS A 302 -2.03 24.19 -3.64
CA CYS A 302 -0.80 23.65 -3.06
C CYS A 302 0.21 24.75 -2.74
N ASP A 303 1.03 24.51 -1.72
CA ASP A 303 2.05 25.45 -1.23
C ASP A 303 3.19 24.70 -0.51
N ALA A 304 4.42 25.19 -0.64
CA ALA A 304 5.61 24.67 0.01
C ALA A 304 6.55 25.75 0.59
N ALA A 305 6.39 26.07 1.87
CA ALA A 305 7.39 26.86 2.61
C ALA A 305 7.86 26.26 3.93
N GLY A 306 8.96 26.87 4.38
CA GLY A 306 9.71 26.45 5.55
C GLY A 306 10.15 24.99 5.46
N ARG A 307 9.53 24.16 6.31
CA ARG A 307 9.92 22.77 6.56
C ARG A 307 8.91 21.72 6.07
N GLY A 308 7.90 22.10 5.30
CA GLY A 308 6.86 21.17 4.87
C GLY A 308 6.08 21.62 3.63
N ILE A 309 5.30 20.70 3.12
CA ILE A 309 4.37 20.86 2.00
C ILE A 309 2.95 20.80 2.56
N GLY A 310 2.06 21.63 2.02
CA GLY A 310 0.63 21.57 2.28
C GLY A 310 -0.16 21.65 0.98
N ALA A 311 -1.35 21.05 0.97
CA ALA A 311 -2.33 21.26 -0.07
C ALA A 311 -3.75 21.07 0.44
N VAL A 312 -4.72 21.61 -0.30
CA VAL A 312 -6.15 21.46 -0.06
C VAL A 312 -6.83 21.03 -1.36
N LEU A 313 -7.62 19.96 -1.30
CA LEU A 313 -8.54 19.56 -2.36
C LEU A 313 -9.88 20.24 -2.10
N MET A 314 -10.42 20.91 -3.12
CA MET A 314 -11.62 21.74 -3.00
C MET A 314 -12.56 21.58 -4.19
N GLN A 315 -13.83 21.91 -3.96
CA GLN A 315 -14.83 22.18 -4.99
C GLN A 315 -15.62 23.41 -4.58
N ASN A 316 -15.92 24.32 -5.52
CA ASN A 316 -16.67 25.55 -5.25
C ASN A 316 -16.10 26.36 -4.07
N LYS A 317 -14.76 26.40 -3.93
CA LYS A 317 -14.04 27.05 -2.81
C LYS A 317 -14.30 26.45 -1.42
N GLN A 318 -14.87 25.25 -1.33
CA GLN A 318 -15.05 24.52 -0.08
C GLN A 318 -14.08 23.32 0.01
N PRO A 319 -13.50 23.06 1.20
CA PRO A 319 -12.52 21.99 1.39
C PRO A 319 -13.18 20.60 1.42
N ILE A 320 -12.62 19.68 0.64
CA ILE A 320 -12.95 18.25 0.64
C ILE A 320 -11.93 17.49 1.49
N ALA A 321 -10.64 17.82 1.35
CA ALA A 321 -9.57 17.18 2.10
C ALA A 321 -8.33 18.07 2.22
N TYR A 322 -7.66 18.01 3.37
CA TYR A 322 -6.35 18.60 3.59
C TYR A 322 -5.25 17.55 3.44
N PHE A 323 -4.16 17.94 2.77
CA PHE A 323 -2.94 17.15 2.66
C PHE A 323 -1.77 17.95 3.24
N SER A 324 -0.89 17.27 3.97
CA SER A 324 0.34 17.89 4.46
C SER A 324 1.44 16.85 4.65
N LYS A 325 2.67 17.26 4.36
CA LYS A 325 3.84 16.40 4.48
C LYS A 325 5.05 17.19 4.95
N ALA A 326 5.70 16.73 6.01
CA ALA A 326 6.96 17.32 6.46
C ALA A 326 8.10 16.94 5.49
N LEU A 327 8.98 17.89 5.18
CA LEU A 327 10.15 17.63 4.34
C LEU A 327 11.28 16.99 5.17
N SER A 328 11.97 16.03 4.56
CA SER A 328 13.20 15.42 5.09
C SER A 328 14.39 16.39 4.93
N PRO A 329 15.48 16.22 5.68
CA PRO A 329 16.64 17.12 5.63
C PRO A 329 17.21 17.33 4.21
N SER A 330 17.27 16.26 3.40
CA SER A 330 17.69 16.36 1.99
C SER A 330 16.74 17.22 1.15
N ASN A 331 15.42 17.09 1.35
CA ASN A 331 14.44 17.90 0.63
C ASN A 331 14.33 19.34 1.15
N LEU A 332 14.79 19.60 2.38
CA LEU A 332 14.89 20.97 2.91
C LEU A 332 15.97 21.79 2.19
N ALA A 333 17.02 21.15 1.70
CA ALA A 333 18.10 21.80 0.96
C ALA A 333 17.70 22.16 -0.48
N LYS A 334 16.58 21.64 -0.99
CA LYS A 334 16.09 21.94 -2.34
C LYS A 334 15.64 23.40 -2.47
N SER A 335 15.71 23.90 -3.70
CA SER A 335 15.25 25.25 -4.04
C SER A 335 13.76 25.42 -3.77
N VAL A 336 13.31 26.68 -3.62
CA VAL A 336 11.88 26.99 -3.43
C VAL A 336 11.05 26.45 -4.59
N TYR A 337 11.52 26.63 -5.83
CA TYR A 337 10.87 26.08 -7.01
C TYR A 337 10.68 24.56 -6.94
N GLU A 338 11.72 23.83 -6.53
CA GLU A 338 11.63 22.37 -6.40
C GLU A 338 10.69 21.93 -5.28
N LYS A 339 10.64 22.67 -4.17
CA LYS A 339 9.70 22.40 -3.07
C LYS A 339 8.25 22.62 -3.52
N GLU A 340 7.99 23.71 -4.24
CA GLU A 340 6.67 24.01 -4.82
C GLU A 340 6.26 22.95 -5.86
N LEU A 341 7.18 22.56 -6.74
CA LEU A 341 6.93 21.48 -7.69
C LEU A 341 6.63 20.15 -6.98
N MET A 342 7.36 19.86 -5.89
CA MET A 342 7.09 18.69 -5.06
C MET A 342 5.72 18.78 -4.40
N ALA A 343 5.29 19.96 -3.95
CA ALA A 343 3.95 20.14 -3.40
C ALA A 343 2.88 19.82 -4.42
N LEU A 344 2.99 20.37 -5.63
CA LEU A 344 2.07 20.09 -6.73
C LEU A 344 2.02 18.59 -7.04
N VAL A 345 3.17 17.96 -7.26
CA VAL A 345 3.21 16.55 -7.70
C VAL A 345 2.73 15.62 -6.60
N LEU A 346 3.18 15.80 -5.36
CA LEU A 346 2.78 14.93 -4.25
C LEU A 346 1.29 15.06 -3.94
N SER A 347 0.71 16.25 -4.09
CA SER A 347 -0.73 16.47 -3.88
C SER A 347 -1.56 15.78 -4.96
N ILE A 348 -1.15 15.89 -6.23
CA ILE A 348 -1.82 15.17 -7.34
C ILE A 348 -1.70 13.66 -7.16
N GLN A 349 -0.52 13.15 -6.76
CA GLN A 349 -0.35 11.73 -6.50
C GLN A 349 -1.19 11.25 -5.31
N HIS A 350 -1.30 12.06 -4.25
CA HIS A 350 -2.10 11.73 -3.07
C HIS A 350 -3.58 11.59 -3.42
N TRP A 351 -4.12 12.53 -4.21
CA TRP A 351 -5.51 12.51 -4.67
C TRP A 351 -5.70 11.88 -6.05
N ARG A 352 -4.79 10.98 -6.45
CA ARG A 352 -4.92 10.21 -7.69
C ARG A 352 -6.33 9.58 -7.86
N PRO A 353 -6.95 8.97 -6.83
CA PRO A 353 -8.30 8.41 -6.96
C PRO A 353 -9.39 9.44 -7.34
N TYR A 354 -9.23 10.71 -6.94
CA TYR A 354 -10.18 11.79 -7.25
C TYR A 354 -9.91 12.41 -8.63
N LEU A 355 -8.63 12.54 -8.99
CA LEU A 355 -8.19 13.39 -10.11
C LEU A 355 -7.96 12.62 -11.42
N LEU A 356 -7.67 11.32 -11.36
CA LEU A 356 -7.36 10.55 -12.56
C LEU A 356 -8.59 10.42 -13.48
N GLY A 357 -8.42 10.75 -14.75
CA GLY A 357 -9.49 10.70 -15.75
C GLY A 357 -10.45 11.90 -15.75
N LYS A 358 -10.17 12.94 -14.96
CA LYS A 358 -10.92 14.21 -14.94
C LYS A 358 -10.02 15.40 -15.22
N SER A 359 -10.61 16.47 -15.75
CA SER A 359 -9.98 17.79 -15.81
C SER A 359 -10.07 18.48 -14.45
N PHE A 360 -8.96 19.04 -13.97
CA PHE A 360 -8.91 19.78 -12.70
C PHE A 360 -7.98 20.99 -12.78
N VAL A 361 -8.10 21.89 -11.82
CA VAL A 361 -7.30 23.12 -11.75
C VAL A 361 -6.37 23.05 -10.55
N VAL A 362 -5.10 23.43 -10.74
CA VAL A 362 -4.12 23.55 -9.67
C VAL A 362 -3.78 25.01 -9.45
N TYR A 363 -3.94 25.50 -8.23
CA TYR A 363 -3.54 26.82 -7.79
C TYR A 363 -2.22 26.74 -7.02
N THR A 364 -1.29 27.63 -7.37
CA THR A 364 0.03 27.78 -6.72
C THR A 364 0.39 29.25 -6.61
N ASP A 365 1.12 29.59 -5.56
CA ASP A 365 1.70 30.91 -5.34
C ASP A 365 3.05 31.12 -6.06
N HIS A 366 3.50 30.13 -6.85
CA HIS A 366 4.75 30.19 -7.59
C HIS A 366 4.52 30.40 -9.09
N LYS A 367 4.74 31.63 -9.57
CA LYS A 367 4.47 32.05 -10.96
C LYS A 367 5.16 31.19 -12.01
N SER A 368 6.36 30.68 -11.72
CA SER A 368 7.13 29.83 -12.64
C SER A 368 6.40 28.51 -12.97
N LEU A 369 5.57 27.98 -12.07
CA LEU A 369 4.85 26.73 -12.29
C LEU A 369 3.65 26.88 -13.23
N LYS A 370 3.17 28.11 -13.49
CA LYS A 370 2.07 28.36 -14.45
C LYS A 370 2.39 27.79 -15.84
N HIS A 371 3.63 27.93 -16.27
CA HIS A 371 4.10 27.45 -17.58
C HIS A 371 4.79 26.09 -17.50
N PHE A 372 4.63 25.34 -16.40
CA PHE A 372 5.36 24.10 -16.15
C PHE A 372 5.24 23.08 -17.29
N LEU A 373 4.04 22.88 -17.83
CA LEU A 373 3.80 21.96 -18.96
C LEU A 373 4.42 22.43 -20.29
N GLN A 374 4.73 23.72 -20.41
CA GLN A 374 5.31 24.35 -21.61
C GLN A 374 6.84 24.54 -21.49
N GLN A 375 7.41 24.35 -20.30
CA GLN A 375 8.82 24.57 -20.04
C GLN A 375 9.68 23.46 -20.64
N LYS A 376 10.85 23.84 -21.17
CA LYS A 376 11.90 22.88 -21.53
C LYS A 376 12.46 22.25 -20.26
N ILE A 377 12.27 20.95 -20.13
CA ILE A 377 12.74 20.19 -18.98
C ILE A 377 14.27 20.12 -19.02
N SER A 378 14.92 20.69 -18.01
CA SER A 378 16.39 20.78 -17.97
C SER A 378 17.02 19.85 -16.93
N SER A 379 16.31 19.53 -15.84
CA SER A 379 16.87 18.70 -14.75
C SER A 379 16.30 17.27 -14.72
N PRO A 380 17.11 16.26 -14.33
CA PRO A 380 16.63 14.89 -14.13
C PRO A 380 15.51 14.77 -13.10
N ASP A 381 15.57 15.59 -12.04
CA ASP A 381 14.53 15.65 -11.01
C ASP A 381 13.19 16.09 -11.62
N GLN A 382 13.18 17.13 -12.47
CA GLN A 382 11.97 17.57 -13.16
C GLN A 382 11.42 16.50 -14.10
N GLN A 383 12.27 15.75 -14.81
CA GLN A 383 11.84 14.62 -15.66
C GLN A 383 11.16 13.53 -14.83
N CYS A 384 11.73 13.18 -13.68
CA CYS A 384 11.15 12.22 -12.75
C CYS A 384 9.78 12.68 -12.24
N TRP A 385 9.66 13.94 -11.82
CA TRP A 385 8.38 14.50 -11.36
C TRP A 385 7.34 14.59 -12.46
N LEU A 386 7.73 14.99 -13.67
CA LEU A 386 6.81 15.06 -14.81
C LEU A 386 6.29 13.68 -15.20
N SER A 387 7.14 12.65 -15.17
CA SER A 387 6.72 11.27 -15.48
C SER A 387 5.56 10.80 -14.59
N LYS A 388 5.49 11.30 -13.35
CA LYS A 388 4.41 11.00 -12.40
C LYS A 388 3.11 11.73 -12.69
N LEU A 389 3.18 12.81 -13.47
CA LEU A 389 2.05 13.63 -13.89
C LEU A 389 1.52 13.24 -15.28
N LEU A 390 2.16 12.29 -15.96
CA LEU A 390 1.66 11.75 -17.22
C LEU A 390 0.32 11.05 -17.02
N GLY A 391 -0.65 11.39 -17.87
CA GLY A 391 -2.01 10.84 -17.84
C GLY A 391 -3.02 11.66 -17.03
N TYR A 392 -2.59 12.73 -16.34
CA TYR A 392 -3.51 13.69 -15.73
C TYR A 392 -3.81 14.84 -16.69
N GLN A 393 -5.04 15.38 -16.62
CA GLN A 393 -5.47 16.54 -17.38
C GLN A 393 -5.70 17.69 -16.41
N PHE A 394 -4.79 18.68 -16.39
CA PHE A 394 -4.89 19.80 -15.48
C PHE A 394 -4.29 21.09 -16.01
N GLU A 395 -4.76 22.20 -15.46
CA GLU A 395 -4.22 23.53 -15.70
C GLU A 395 -3.61 24.09 -14.43
N VAL A 396 -2.48 24.79 -14.55
CA VAL A 396 -1.84 25.47 -13.42
C VAL A 396 -2.13 26.96 -13.48
N HIS A 397 -2.81 27.46 -12.46
CA HIS A 397 -3.16 28.87 -12.30
C HIS A 397 -2.32 29.48 -11.18
N TYR A 398 -1.79 30.68 -11.45
CA TYR A 398 -1.06 31.45 -10.45
C TYR A 398 -2.04 32.25 -9.60
N LYS A 399 -1.93 32.12 -8.28
CA LYS A 399 -2.73 32.87 -7.31
C LYS A 399 -1.81 33.52 -6.29
N PRO A 400 -1.78 34.86 -6.15
CA PRO A 400 -0.91 35.53 -5.20
C PRO A 400 -1.16 35.03 -3.77
N GLY A 401 -0.10 34.83 -2.98
CA GLY A 401 -0.18 34.33 -1.59
C GLY A 401 -1.32 34.94 -0.72
N PRO A 402 -1.54 36.27 -0.73
CA PRO A 402 -2.62 36.90 0.04
C PRO A 402 -4.05 36.46 -0.33
N GLU A 403 -4.26 36.04 -1.58
CA GLU A 403 -5.52 35.49 -2.08
C GLU A 403 -5.59 33.97 -1.89
N ASN A 404 -4.44 33.31 -1.79
CA ASN A 404 -4.24 31.89 -1.55
C ASN A 404 -4.41 31.53 -0.06
N LYS A 405 -5.38 32.13 0.66
CA LYS A 405 -5.46 31.99 2.13
C LYS A 405 -5.59 30.54 2.62
N ALA A 406 -6.13 29.64 1.81
CA ALA A 406 -6.27 28.23 2.17
C ALA A 406 -4.89 27.53 2.18
N ALA A 407 -3.97 27.90 1.29
CA ALA A 407 -2.62 27.34 1.21
C ALA A 407 -1.49 28.25 1.74
N ASP A 408 -1.54 29.57 1.64
CA ASP A 408 -0.54 30.53 2.16
C ASP A 408 -0.44 30.48 3.70
N ALA A 409 -1.59 30.34 4.38
CA ALA A 409 -1.58 30.06 5.82
C ALA A 409 -1.15 28.62 6.17
N LEU A 410 -0.86 27.77 5.17
CA LEU A 410 -0.15 26.49 5.39
C LEU A 410 1.34 26.70 5.60
N SER A 411 1.89 27.74 4.99
CA SER A 411 3.29 27.80 4.58
C SER A 411 4.08 28.80 5.42
N ARG A 412 3.43 29.89 5.81
CA ARG A 412 4.02 30.98 6.59
C ARG A 412 3.62 30.87 8.06
N CYS A 413 4.41 30.14 8.84
CA CYS A 413 4.49 30.30 10.30
C CYS A 413 5.97 30.45 10.65
N HIS A 414 6.51 31.67 10.51
CA HIS A 414 7.81 32.03 11.05
C HIS A 414 7.64 32.40 12.53
N GLY A 415 8.30 31.64 13.41
CA GLY A 415 8.79 32.19 14.66
C GLY A 415 10.00 33.07 14.33
N GLU A 416 9.83 34.38 14.41
CA GLU A 416 10.95 35.32 14.45
C GLU A 416 11.72 35.10 15.75
N LEU A 417 12.96 34.65 15.65
CA LEU A 417 13.98 35.00 16.63
C LEU A 417 15.26 35.36 15.88
N SER A 418 15.43 36.67 15.69
CA SER A 418 16.68 37.29 15.31
C SER A 418 17.69 37.12 16.45
N VAL A 419 18.78 36.37 16.23
CA VAL A 419 20.01 36.55 17.01
C VAL A 419 21.21 36.50 16.07
N MET A 420 22.06 37.52 16.23
CA MET A 420 23.23 37.85 15.43
C MET A 420 24.34 36.80 15.51
N VAL A 421 25.09 36.75 14.42
CA VAL A 421 26.34 36.02 14.19
C VAL A 421 27.41 36.32 15.26
N GLN A 422 28.03 35.28 15.83
CA GLN A 422 29.48 35.24 16.10
C GLN A 422 29.99 33.78 16.03
N SER A 423 30.91 33.50 15.12
CA SER A 423 31.86 32.37 15.19
C SER A 423 33.00 32.74 16.16
N PRO A 424 33.66 31.79 16.85
CA PRO A 424 34.91 31.22 16.29
C PRO A 424 35.26 29.75 16.66
N ASP A 425 35.84 29.06 15.67
CA ASP A 425 37.11 28.28 15.64
C ASP A 425 37.52 27.17 16.65
N TRP A 426 37.86 26.02 16.03
CA TRP A 426 39.09 25.20 16.17
C TRP A 426 39.10 23.86 16.95
N LEU A 427 39.23 22.78 16.14
CA LEU A 427 40.07 21.57 16.23
C LEU A 427 39.85 20.36 17.16
N GLY A 428 39.99 19.20 16.51
CA GLY A 428 40.48 17.92 17.05
C GLY A 428 39.35 17.01 17.53
N VAL A 429 39.21 15.74 17.15
CA VAL A 429 40.22 14.72 16.86
C VAL A 429 39.57 13.59 16.04
N GLN A 430 40.30 13.09 15.04
CA GLN A 430 40.05 11.84 14.33
C GLN A 430 40.20 10.61 15.24
N LYS A 431 39.29 9.63 15.15
CA LYS A 431 39.56 8.23 14.70
C LYS A 431 38.47 7.25 15.16
N SER A 432 37.87 6.59 14.16
CA SER A 432 37.55 5.16 14.03
C SER A 432 37.09 4.34 15.26
N ILE A 433 35.99 3.59 15.12
CA ILE A 433 35.98 2.12 14.96
C ILE A 433 34.56 1.63 14.65
N GLN A 434 34.48 0.74 13.65
CA GLN A 434 33.29 -0.01 13.23
C GLN A 434 32.80 -0.99 14.31
N LYS A 435 31.48 -1.15 14.46
CA LYS A 435 30.88 -2.50 14.51
C LYS A 435 29.37 -2.51 14.19
N LYS A 436 29.04 -3.43 13.30
CA LYS A 436 27.73 -3.80 12.75
C LYS A 436 26.75 -4.31 13.82
N THR A 437 25.47 -3.94 13.71
CA THR A 437 24.31 -4.85 13.77
C THR A 437 23.17 -4.28 12.90
N PRO A 438 22.25 -5.13 12.38
CA PRO A 438 21.45 -4.80 11.20
C PRO A 438 20.16 -4.08 11.57
N ASP A 439 20.05 -2.82 11.19
CA ASP A 439 18.81 -2.06 11.30
C ASP A 439 17.84 -2.46 10.19
N ALA A 440 16.63 -2.78 10.65
CA ALA A 440 15.42 -2.64 9.88
C ALA A 440 15.20 -1.15 9.61
N ASP A 441 15.36 -0.74 8.35
CA ASP A 441 14.66 0.39 7.75
C ASP A 441 14.83 0.28 6.24
N LEU A 442 13.79 -0.27 5.62
CA LEU A 442 13.64 -0.40 4.18
C LEU A 442 13.31 0.99 3.62
N ASP A 443 14.26 1.92 3.67
CA ASP A 443 14.10 3.25 3.11
C ASP A 443 14.73 3.36 1.73
N MET A 444 13.89 3.85 0.83
CA MET A 444 14.00 3.90 -0.62
C MET A 444 15.07 4.91 -1.05
N ASN A 445 16.33 4.48 -1.06
CA ASN A 445 17.40 5.14 -1.81
C ASN A 445 17.26 4.78 -3.30
N ILE A 446 16.43 5.53 -4.04
CA ILE A 446 16.67 5.70 -5.48
C ILE A 446 17.85 6.67 -5.58
N LEU A 447 19.05 6.12 -5.42
CA LEU A 447 20.30 6.76 -5.75
C LEU A 447 20.33 6.84 -7.28
N MET A 448 19.94 7.98 -7.84
CA MET A 448 20.28 8.35 -9.22
C MET A 448 21.80 8.56 -9.28
N SER A 449 22.56 7.48 -9.37
CA SER A 449 23.88 7.51 -9.97
C SER A 449 23.66 7.56 -11.48
N SER A 450 23.55 8.76 -12.04
CA SER A 450 23.90 8.94 -13.46
C SER A 450 25.33 8.43 -13.62
N PRO A 451 25.66 7.62 -14.64
CA PRO A 451 27.04 7.23 -14.87
C PRO A 451 27.88 8.50 -14.97
N LYS A 452 28.98 8.57 -14.21
CA LYS A 452 30.07 9.50 -14.52
C LYS A 452 30.59 9.11 -15.90
N TRP A 453 30.01 9.66 -16.95
CA TRP A 453 30.48 9.51 -18.32
C TRP A 453 31.39 10.69 -18.67
N LEU A 454 32.55 10.75 -18.02
CA LEU A 454 33.72 11.40 -18.60
C LEU A 454 34.46 10.30 -19.36
N GLU A 455 34.12 10.07 -20.64
CA GLU A 455 34.94 9.33 -21.64
C GLU A 455 34.18 9.04 -22.97
N GLY A 456 33.04 9.70 -23.24
CA GLY A 456 32.32 9.46 -24.50
C GLY A 456 33.04 9.78 -25.78
N GLN A 457 34.02 10.65 -25.69
CA GLN A 457 34.92 10.95 -26.79
C GLN A 457 35.90 9.81 -27.07
N GLU A 458 36.26 8.98 -26.09
CA GLU A 458 37.18 7.85 -26.28
C GLU A 458 36.51 6.69 -26.99
N LEU A 459 35.26 6.38 -26.64
CA LEU A 459 34.48 5.35 -27.34
C LEU A 459 34.22 5.73 -28.81
N LEU A 460 33.93 7.00 -29.08
CA LEU A 460 33.77 7.50 -30.46
C LEU A 460 35.11 7.49 -31.23
N LYS A 461 36.23 7.81 -30.57
CA LYS A 461 37.57 7.65 -31.17
C LYS A 461 37.88 6.19 -31.48
N GLU A 462 37.53 5.26 -30.59
CA GLU A 462 37.71 3.82 -30.82
C GLU A 462 36.90 3.32 -32.03
N ILE A 463 35.63 3.72 -32.14
CA ILE A 463 34.77 3.42 -33.28
C ILE A 463 35.36 3.97 -34.59
N SER A 464 35.97 5.16 -34.55
CA SER A 464 36.63 5.77 -35.71
C SER A 464 37.89 5.03 -36.17
N GLN A 465 38.55 4.29 -35.27
CA GLN A 465 39.80 3.58 -35.54
C GLN A 465 39.61 2.08 -35.86
N ASP A 466 38.42 1.52 -35.63
CA ASP A 466 38.15 0.11 -35.88
C ASP A 466 37.99 -0.20 -37.38
N VAL A 467 38.93 -1.00 -37.91
CA VAL A 467 39.00 -1.35 -39.33
C VAL A 467 37.75 -2.08 -39.83
N LEU A 468 37.11 -2.90 -38.99
CA LEU A 468 35.92 -3.66 -39.38
C LEU A 468 34.72 -2.74 -39.49
N ILE A 469 34.49 -1.87 -38.51
CA ILE A 469 33.39 -0.90 -38.51
C ILE A 469 33.57 0.10 -39.67
N GLN A 470 34.78 0.61 -39.89
CA GLN A 470 35.05 1.52 -41.02
C GLN A 470 34.83 0.83 -42.38
N LYS A 471 35.18 -0.45 -42.52
CA LYS A 471 34.86 -1.24 -43.72
C LYS A 471 33.35 -1.43 -43.90
N MET A 472 32.59 -1.65 -42.83
CA MET A 472 31.13 -1.72 -42.90
C MET A 472 30.49 -0.39 -43.30
N ILE A 473 31.05 0.73 -42.81
CA ILE A 473 30.63 2.08 -43.17
C ILE A 473 30.93 2.34 -44.65
N SER A 474 32.11 1.96 -45.17
CA SER A 474 32.44 2.14 -46.59
C SER A 474 31.58 1.25 -47.50
N ASP A 475 31.33 0.00 -47.11
CA ASP A 475 30.43 -0.92 -47.84
C ASP A 475 29.00 -0.37 -47.94
N LEU A 476 28.45 0.17 -46.84
CA LEU A 476 27.11 0.76 -46.79
C LEU A 476 27.02 2.11 -47.51
N THR A 477 28.12 2.86 -47.56
CA THR A 477 28.19 4.12 -48.32
C THR A 477 28.23 3.84 -49.83
N ALA A 478 28.89 2.75 -50.25
CA ALA A 478 28.94 2.34 -51.65
C ALA A 478 27.67 1.61 -52.12
N LYS A 479 27.02 0.83 -51.26
CA LYS A 479 25.77 0.11 -51.52
C LYS A 479 24.85 0.14 -50.30
N PRO A 480 23.83 1.02 -50.27
CA PRO A 480 22.95 1.21 -49.10
C PRO A 480 22.22 -0.08 -48.64
N ASP A 481 21.87 -0.97 -49.56
CA ASP A 481 21.12 -2.20 -49.27
C ASP A 481 22.00 -3.43 -49.03
N CYS A 482 23.33 -3.26 -48.96
CA CYS A 482 24.28 -4.38 -48.86
C CYS A 482 24.14 -5.15 -47.52
N ARG A 483 23.62 -4.52 -46.46
CA ARG A 483 23.45 -5.14 -45.13
C ARG A 483 22.14 -4.72 -44.46
N PRO A 484 21.08 -5.54 -44.50
CA PRO A 484 19.79 -5.18 -43.90
C PRO A 484 19.92 -4.95 -42.38
N GLY A 485 19.32 -3.85 -41.91
CA GLY A 485 19.29 -3.48 -40.49
C GLY A 485 20.44 -2.58 -40.02
N PHE A 486 21.47 -2.34 -40.84
CA PHE A 486 22.55 -1.39 -40.56
C PHE A 486 22.32 -0.05 -41.26
N THR A 487 22.57 1.04 -40.55
CA THR A 487 22.45 2.41 -41.07
C THR A 487 23.63 3.25 -40.60
N VAL A 488 24.14 4.13 -41.45
CA VAL A 488 25.19 5.10 -41.08
C VAL A 488 24.53 6.45 -40.79
N GLN A 489 24.76 7.00 -39.60
CA GLN A 489 24.30 8.34 -39.23
C GLN A 489 25.48 9.14 -38.68
N GLN A 490 25.74 10.32 -39.26
CA GLN A 490 26.82 11.22 -38.83
C GLN A 490 28.21 10.55 -38.71
N GLY A 491 28.54 9.65 -39.64
CA GLY A 491 29.81 8.92 -39.65
C GLY A 491 29.91 7.75 -38.67
N ASN A 492 28.84 7.44 -37.92
CA ASN A 492 28.79 6.31 -36.99
C ASN A 492 27.84 5.21 -37.50
N LEU A 493 28.20 3.96 -37.22
CA LEU A 493 27.41 2.79 -37.62
C LEU A 493 26.34 2.47 -36.56
N PHE A 494 25.11 2.28 -37.00
CA PHE A 494 23.98 1.88 -36.16
C PHE A 494 23.35 0.59 -36.67
N TYR A 495 22.87 -0.25 -35.76
CA TYR A 495 22.08 -1.45 -36.05
C TYR A 495 20.69 -1.31 -35.41
N HIS A 496 19.63 -1.20 -36.23
CA HIS A 496 18.26 -0.88 -35.78
C HIS A 496 18.20 0.26 -34.74
N GLY A 497 18.92 1.36 -35.00
CA GLY A 497 18.97 2.54 -34.11
C GLY A 497 19.90 2.43 -32.90
N ARG A 498 20.69 1.35 -32.78
CA ARG A 498 21.66 1.13 -31.68
C ARG A 498 23.08 1.38 -32.16
N LEU A 499 23.87 2.11 -31.40
CA LEU A 499 25.26 2.41 -31.75
C LEU A 499 26.09 1.13 -31.76
N VAL A 500 26.78 0.86 -32.87
CA VAL A 500 27.66 -0.31 -33.01
C VAL A 500 29.03 0.02 -32.42
N ILE A 501 29.48 -0.81 -31.48
CA ILE A 501 30.82 -0.71 -30.87
C ILE A 501 31.68 -1.93 -31.23
N PRO A 502 33.02 -1.81 -31.21
CA PRO A 502 33.92 -2.93 -31.47
C PRO A 502 33.67 -4.09 -30.53
N ALA A 503 33.66 -5.32 -31.05
CA ALA A 503 33.41 -6.52 -30.24
C ALA A 503 34.49 -6.77 -29.18
N ASN A 504 35.67 -6.18 -29.33
CA ASN A 504 36.80 -6.27 -28.40
C ASN A 504 37.03 -4.97 -27.61
N SER A 505 36.04 -4.07 -27.58
CA SER A 505 36.21 -2.79 -26.90
C SER A 505 36.52 -2.95 -25.41
N PRO A 506 37.56 -2.25 -24.89
CA PRO A 506 37.92 -2.27 -23.47
C PRO A 506 36.84 -1.65 -22.60
N ALA A 507 35.88 -0.92 -23.17
CA ALA A 507 34.74 -0.36 -22.46
C ALA A 507 33.66 -1.41 -22.10
N ILE A 508 33.65 -2.59 -22.77
CA ILE A 508 32.59 -3.59 -22.59
C ILE A 508 32.50 -4.12 -21.14
N PRO A 509 33.59 -4.51 -20.45
CA PRO A 509 33.53 -4.93 -19.05
C PRO A 509 32.94 -3.85 -18.13
N THR A 510 33.34 -2.59 -18.34
CA THR A 510 32.83 -1.44 -17.57
C THR A 510 31.35 -1.21 -17.83
N LEU A 511 30.90 -1.28 -19.08
CA LEU A 511 29.49 -1.20 -19.46
C LEU A 511 28.66 -2.34 -18.83
N LEU A 512 29.19 -3.57 -18.84
CA LEU A 512 28.53 -4.70 -18.21
C LEU A 512 28.37 -4.49 -16.70
N ALA A 513 29.42 -4.03 -16.01
CA ALA A 513 29.37 -3.71 -14.59
C ALA A 513 28.38 -2.56 -14.29
N GLU A 514 28.37 -1.51 -15.11
CA GLU A 514 27.50 -0.35 -14.92
C GLU A 514 26.02 -0.72 -15.05
N PHE A 515 25.66 -1.47 -16.09
CA PHE A 515 24.27 -1.83 -16.37
C PHE A 515 23.76 -3.07 -15.59
N HIS A 516 24.64 -3.76 -14.86
CA HIS A 516 24.32 -4.97 -14.10
C HIS A 516 24.55 -4.85 -12.59
N SER A 517 25.73 -4.41 -12.18
CA SER A 517 26.22 -4.50 -10.79
C SER A 517 25.97 -3.23 -9.97
N THR A 518 25.67 -2.11 -10.61
CA THR A 518 25.29 -0.89 -9.88
C THR A 518 23.95 -1.05 -9.17
N PRO A 519 23.61 -0.21 -8.19
CA PRO A 519 22.27 -0.20 -7.58
C PRO A 519 21.14 -0.07 -8.60
N MET A 520 21.37 0.66 -9.71
CA MET A 520 20.43 0.78 -10.82
C MET A 520 20.39 -0.50 -11.69
N GLY A 521 21.55 -1.11 -11.91
CA GLY A 521 21.76 -2.44 -12.52
C GLY A 521 21.04 -3.57 -11.78
N GLY A 522 21.09 -3.55 -10.46
CA GLY A 522 20.29 -4.33 -9.52
C GLY A 522 20.40 -5.85 -9.64
N HIS A 523 21.45 -6.38 -10.30
CA HIS A 523 21.65 -7.83 -10.46
C HIS A 523 20.44 -8.58 -11.04
N PHE A 524 19.63 -7.93 -11.88
CA PHE A 524 18.36 -8.45 -12.38
C PHE A 524 18.45 -9.63 -13.39
N GLY A 525 19.66 -10.14 -13.61
CA GLY A 525 19.94 -11.26 -14.49
C GLY A 525 19.94 -10.95 -15.98
N PHE A 526 20.21 -11.99 -16.79
CA PHE A 526 20.56 -11.89 -18.20
C PHE A 526 19.60 -11.03 -19.03
N LEU A 527 18.30 -11.33 -19.03
CA LEU A 527 17.34 -10.67 -19.92
C LEU A 527 17.22 -9.16 -19.65
N ARG A 528 17.21 -8.75 -18.38
CA ARG A 528 17.09 -7.32 -18.01
C ARG A 528 18.38 -6.57 -18.29
N THR A 529 19.54 -7.15 -17.98
CA THR A 529 20.84 -6.56 -18.31
C THR A 529 21.02 -6.43 -19.82
N TYR A 530 20.65 -7.46 -20.60
CA TYR A 530 20.73 -7.43 -22.05
C TYR A 530 19.82 -6.34 -22.65
N ARG A 531 18.55 -6.25 -22.23
CA ARG A 531 17.60 -5.24 -22.75
C ARG A 531 18.07 -3.81 -22.50
N ARG A 532 18.66 -3.54 -21.34
CA ARG A 532 19.19 -2.21 -21.00
C ARG A 532 20.34 -1.82 -21.90
N LEU A 533 21.33 -2.70 -22.07
CA LEU A 533 22.45 -2.44 -22.97
C LEU A 533 21.96 -2.32 -24.43
N ALA A 534 21.08 -3.23 -24.85
CA ALA A 534 20.52 -3.26 -26.21
C ALA A 534 19.56 -2.10 -26.51
N SER A 535 19.25 -1.24 -25.55
CA SER A 535 18.47 -0.01 -25.83
C SER A 535 19.29 1.00 -26.64
N ASN A 536 20.60 1.08 -26.38
CA ASN A 536 21.46 2.11 -26.94
C ASN A 536 22.68 1.55 -27.69
N LEU A 537 23.13 0.33 -27.38
CA LEU A 537 24.39 -0.24 -27.86
C LEU A 537 24.20 -1.60 -28.54
N TYR A 538 25.11 -1.93 -29.45
CA TYR A 538 25.21 -3.23 -30.09
C TYR A 538 26.67 -3.61 -30.37
N TRP A 539 27.03 -4.88 -30.17
CA TRP A 539 28.27 -5.46 -30.69
C TRP A 539 28.08 -6.93 -31.06
N ILE A 540 28.96 -7.45 -31.91
CA ILE A 540 28.91 -8.85 -32.33
C ILE A 540 29.20 -9.75 -31.12
N GLY A 541 28.29 -10.69 -30.83
CA GLY A 541 28.41 -11.60 -29.68
C GLY A 541 27.92 -11.03 -28.34
N MET A 542 27.26 -9.87 -28.34
CA MET A 542 26.72 -9.19 -27.14
C MET A 542 25.89 -10.10 -26.23
N GLN A 543 24.96 -10.88 -26.78
CA GLN A 543 24.12 -11.77 -25.98
C GLN A 543 24.93 -12.83 -25.22
N LYS A 544 25.93 -13.44 -25.87
CA LYS A 544 26.79 -14.44 -25.24
C LYS A 544 27.58 -13.80 -24.10
N ARG A 545 28.22 -12.66 -24.36
CA ARG A 545 29.06 -11.95 -23.38
C ARG A 545 28.27 -11.46 -22.16
N VAL A 546 27.04 -10.94 -22.35
CA VAL A 546 26.16 -10.57 -21.23
C VAL A 546 25.75 -11.81 -20.42
N ARG A 547 25.45 -12.93 -21.09
CA ARG A 547 25.07 -14.19 -20.43
C ARG A 547 26.21 -14.73 -19.57
N ASP A 548 27.42 -14.76 -20.13
CA ASP A 548 28.61 -15.25 -19.44
C ASP A 548 28.98 -14.36 -18.25
N PHE A 549 28.85 -13.02 -18.40
CA PHE A 549 29.05 -12.08 -17.30
C PHE A 549 28.07 -12.30 -16.13
N VAL A 550 26.78 -12.47 -16.42
CA VAL A 550 25.78 -12.75 -15.38
C VAL A 550 25.98 -14.14 -14.74
N ARG A 551 26.41 -15.13 -15.52
CA ARG A 551 26.76 -16.47 -14.99
C ARG A 551 27.96 -16.43 -14.05
N ALA A 552 28.96 -15.60 -14.35
CA ALA A 552 30.14 -15.41 -13.50
C ALA A 552 29.87 -14.53 -12.25
N CYS A 553 28.72 -13.87 -12.17
CA CYS A 553 28.39 -12.98 -11.06
C CYS A 553 27.94 -13.76 -9.81
N ASP A 554 28.81 -13.81 -8.80
CA ASP A 554 28.55 -14.50 -7.50
C ASP A 554 27.27 -14.00 -6.81
N ILE A 555 26.98 -12.69 -6.82
CA ILE A 555 25.76 -12.12 -6.23
C ILE A 555 24.52 -12.67 -6.94
N CYS A 556 24.50 -12.72 -8.27
CA CYS A 556 23.40 -13.31 -9.02
C CYS A 556 23.27 -14.81 -8.77
N GLN A 557 24.37 -15.55 -8.64
CA GLN A 557 24.34 -16.99 -8.38
C GLN A 557 23.85 -17.30 -6.96
N ARG A 558 24.19 -16.47 -5.96
CA ARG A 558 23.75 -16.66 -4.57
C ARG A 558 22.32 -16.19 -4.30
N GLN A 559 21.88 -15.12 -4.96
CA GLN A 559 20.56 -14.53 -4.71
C GLN A 559 19.44 -15.11 -5.58
N LYS A 560 19.76 -15.74 -6.72
CA LYS A 560 18.76 -16.47 -7.50
C LYS A 560 18.61 -17.90 -6.97
N TYR A 561 17.71 -18.06 -6.00
CA TYR A 561 16.96 -19.31 -5.90
C TYR A 561 16.19 -19.53 -7.22
N ALA A 562 15.98 -20.78 -7.62
CA ALA A 562 15.17 -21.08 -8.79
C ALA A 562 13.80 -20.39 -8.64
N ASN A 563 13.44 -19.51 -9.58
CA ASN A 563 12.13 -18.83 -9.60
C ASN A 563 11.00 -19.73 -10.13
N THR A 564 11.20 -21.04 -10.11
CA THR A 564 10.09 -21.98 -10.19
C THR A 564 9.49 -22.05 -8.79
N SER A 565 8.17 -21.93 -8.69
CA SER A 565 7.42 -22.34 -7.51
C SER A 565 8.02 -23.66 -7.00
N PRO A 566 8.17 -23.90 -5.68
CA PRO A 566 8.44 -25.26 -5.24
C PRO A 566 7.39 -26.13 -5.92
N GLY A 567 7.85 -27.13 -6.70
CA GLY A 567 6.94 -28.08 -7.32
C GLY A 567 6.02 -28.56 -6.21
N GLY A 568 4.70 -28.39 -6.40
CA GLY A 568 3.74 -28.86 -5.41
C GLY A 568 4.07 -30.31 -5.05
N LEU A 569 3.68 -30.76 -3.85
CA LEU A 569 3.79 -32.18 -3.51
C LEU A 569 3.21 -32.98 -4.66
N LEU A 570 3.99 -33.91 -5.23
CA LEU A 570 3.56 -34.77 -6.33
C LEU A 570 2.25 -35.43 -5.91
N GLN A 571 1.14 -34.95 -6.43
CA GLN A 571 -0.14 -35.61 -6.23
C GLN A 571 -0.11 -36.85 -7.13
N PRO A 572 -0.13 -38.06 -6.57
CA PRO A 572 -0.22 -39.24 -7.39
C PRO A 572 -1.54 -39.15 -8.16
N LEU A 573 -1.44 -39.07 -9.48
CA LEU A 573 -2.60 -39.19 -10.35
C LEU A 573 -3.27 -40.54 -10.05
N PRO A 574 -4.61 -40.63 -10.12
CA PRO A 574 -5.32 -41.88 -9.89
C PRO A 574 -4.77 -43.01 -10.76
N ILE A 575 -4.86 -44.25 -10.25
CA ILE A 575 -4.45 -45.45 -10.97
C ILE A 575 -5.53 -45.74 -12.03
N PRO A 576 -5.18 -45.84 -13.33
CA PRO A 576 -6.14 -46.15 -14.39
C PRO A 576 -6.71 -47.57 -14.23
N ASN A 577 -7.93 -47.81 -14.74
CA ASN A 577 -8.61 -49.10 -14.61
C ASN A 577 -8.43 -49.98 -15.87
N ALA A 578 -8.01 -49.40 -17.00
CA ALA A 578 -7.74 -50.13 -18.25
C ALA A 578 -6.41 -49.73 -18.90
N ILE A 579 -5.83 -50.64 -19.69
CA ILE A 579 -4.62 -50.39 -20.49
C ILE A 579 -5.00 -49.41 -21.61
N TRP A 580 -4.15 -48.42 -21.89
CA TRP A 580 -4.35 -47.35 -22.89
C TRP A 580 -5.42 -46.31 -22.54
N GLU A 581 -5.94 -46.33 -21.31
CA GLU A 581 -6.87 -45.31 -20.80
C GLU A 581 -6.13 -43.99 -20.53
N ASP A 582 -4.95 -44.08 -19.91
CA ASP A 582 -4.15 -42.94 -19.45
C ASP A 582 -2.72 -43.06 -19.98
N LEU A 583 -2.32 -42.10 -20.82
CA LEU A 583 -0.97 -42.04 -21.40
C LEU A 583 -0.17 -40.89 -20.80
N SER A 584 1.08 -41.17 -20.41
CA SER A 584 2.07 -40.14 -20.13
C SER A 584 2.96 -39.95 -21.34
N MET A 585 3.08 -38.71 -21.81
CA MET A 585 3.93 -38.34 -22.94
C MET A 585 5.04 -37.41 -22.44
N ASP A 586 6.29 -37.70 -22.80
CA ASP A 586 7.44 -36.87 -22.46
C ASP A 586 8.41 -36.75 -23.64
N LEU A 587 9.22 -35.70 -23.66
CA LEU A 587 10.09 -35.38 -24.79
C LEU A 587 11.54 -35.30 -24.34
N ILE A 588 12.35 -36.25 -24.81
CA ILE A 588 13.78 -36.26 -24.57
C ILE A 588 14.41 -35.35 -25.62
N THR A 589 14.83 -34.16 -25.21
CA THR A 589 15.45 -33.14 -26.08
C THR A 589 16.94 -32.98 -25.78
N GLY A 590 17.68 -32.32 -26.68
CA GLY A 590 19.10 -32.02 -26.49
C GLY A 590 20.03 -33.20 -26.78
N LEU A 591 19.53 -34.19 -27.53
CA LEU A 591 20.35 -35.30 -28.02
C LEU A 591 21.22 -34.84 -29.20
N PRO A 592 22.40 -35.46 -29.41
CA PRO A 592 23.17 -35.25 -30.62
C PRO A 592 22.34 -35.61 -31.86
N LYS A 593 22.41 -34.78 -32.91
CA LYS A 593 21.71 -35.06 -34.17
C LYS A 593 22.16 -36.39 -34.76
N SER A 594 21.19 -37.28 -35.00
CA SER A 594 21.40 -38.56 -35.67
C SER A 594 20.30 -38.78 -36.70
N MET A 595 20.68 -39.03 -37.95
CA MET A 595 19.74 -39.24 -39.08
C MET A 595 18.68 -38.13 -39.25
N GLY A 596 19.02 -36.89 -38.88
CA GLY A 596 18.15 -35.72 -39.01
C GLY A 596 17.26 -35.41 -37.81
N TYR A 597 17.16 -36.32 -36.84
CA TYR A 597 16.36 -36.19 -35.63
C TYR A 597 17.24 -35.74 -34.43
N GLU A 598 16.68 -34.94 -33.54
CA GLU A 598 17.37 -34.41 -32.35
C GLU A 598 16.57 -34.56 -31.04
N ALA A 599 15.38 -35.15 -31.14
CA ALA A 599 14.53 -35.43 -30.00
C ALA A 599 13.85 -36.81 -30.12
N VAL A 600 13.40 -37.33 -28.99
CA VAL A 600 12.58 -38.56 -28.93
C VAL A 600 11.34 -38.26 -28.11
N LEU A 601 10.16 -38.48 -28.69
CA LEU A 601 8.89 -38.49 -27.97
C LEU A 601 8.68 -39.88 -27.37
N VAL A 602 8.50 -39.92 -26.05
CA VAL A 602 8.24 -41.12 -25.27
C VAL A 602 6.76 -41.11 -24.88
N VAL A 603 6.02 -42.15 -25.26
CA VAL A 603 4.62 -42.34 -24.87
C VAL A 603 4.53 -43.60 -24.03
N VAL A 604 4.07 -43.49 -22.79
CA VAL A 604 4.00 -44.61 -21.84
C VAL A 604 2.57 -44.79 -21.33
N ASP A 605 2.07 -46.01 -21.41
CA ASP A 605 0.81 -46.38 -20.75
C ASP A 605 1.00 -46.44 -19.23
N ARG A 606 0.18 -45.68 -18.49
CA ARG A 606 0.38 -45.50 -17.04
C ARG A 606 0.05 -46.77 -16.25
N LEU A 607 -0.78 -47.67 -16.77
CA LEU A 607 -1.16 -48.92 -16.10
C LEU A 607 -0.15 -50.05 -16.35
N SER A 608 0.08 -50.41 -17.61
CA SER A 608 0.97 -51.52 -18.02
C SER A 608 2.46 -51.16 -18.02
N LYS A 609 2.79 -49.86 -18.01
CA LYS A 609 4.15 -49.31 -18.18
C LYS A 609 4.80 -49.59 -19.55
N TYR A 610 4.02 -50.05 -20.53
CA TYR A 610 4.50 -50.23 -21.90
C TYR A 610 4.84 -48.88 -22.53
N SER A 611 5.99 -48.77 -23.22
CA SER A 611 6.50 -47.52 -23.76
C SER A 611 6.75 -47.58 -25.27
N HIS A 612 6.38 -46.50 -25.96
CA HIS A 612 6.65 -46.27 -27.38
C HIS A 612 7.58 -45.07 -27.55
N PHE A 613 8.57 -45.23 -28.41
CA PHE A 613 9.57 -44.21 -28.72
C PHE A 613 9.43 -43.77 -30.18
N ILE A 614 9.26 -42.48 -30.39
CA ILE A 614 9.07 -41.87 -31.71
C ILE A 614 10.17 -40.84 -31.92
N LEU A 615 10.92 -40.95 -33.02
CA LEU A 615 12.00 -40.02 -33.36
C LEU A 615 11.41 -38.70 -33.90
N LEU A 616 11.91 -37.56 -33.41
CA LEU A 616 11.47 -36.20 -33.76
C LEU A 616 12.61 -35.26 -34.16
#